data_AF-A0A1F8KFB0-F1
#
_entry.id   AF-A0A1F8KFB0-F1
#
_cell.length_a   1.000
_cell.length_b   1.000
_cell.length_c   1.000
_cell.angle_alpha   90.00
_cell.angle_beta   90.00
_cell.angle_gamma   90.00
#
_symmetry.space_group_name_H-M   'P 1'
#
loop_
_entity.id
_entity.type
_entity.pdbx_description
1 polymer ?
#
loop_
_entity_poly.entity_id
_entity_poly.type
_entity_poly.pdbx_seq_one_letter_code
_entity_poly.pdbx_strand_id
1 'polypeptide(L)'
;MKLKIFINLNKGITALVMLALIAAYNQWQNPTAWIYLALHGTYGIHWVLKSLIYPDLAWEQETSIWFGIVSWIALALYWIPGWLLMSLAAHAPAGTLAYAYQFIFLGFSSTLPATFKNM
;
A
#
# COMPACT_ATOMS: atom_id res chain seq x y z
N MET A 1 -11.46 -19.00 8.31
CA MET A 1 -11.37 -17.86 7.37
C MET A 1 -9.90 -17.60 7.06
N LYS A 2 -9.57 -17.04 5.89
CA LYS A 2 -8.17 -16.88 5.48
C LYS A 2 -7.57 -15.53 5.88
N LEU A 3 -6.32 -15.54 6.34
CA LEU A 3 -5.60 -14.34 6.78
C LEU A 3 -5.47 -13.29 5.65
N LYS A 4 -5.32 -13.73 4.41
CA LYS A 4 -5.25 -12.84 3.22
C LYS A 4 -6.41 -11.86 3.11
N ILE A 5 -7.60 -12.18 3.62
CA ILE A 5 -8.78 -11.29 3.52
C ILE A 5 -8.48 -9.98 4.25
N PHE A 6 -7.95 -10.06 5.45
CA PHE A 6 -7.59 -8.90 6.26
C PHE A 6 -6.45 -8.11 5.62
N ILE A 7 -5.41 -8.81 5.16
CA ILE A 7 -4.24 -8.17 4.55
C ILE A 7 -4.65 -7.45 3.25
N ASN A 8 -5.37 -8.14 2.36
CA ASN A 8 -5.82 -7.58 1.09
C ASN A 8 -6.80 -6.42 1.28
N LEU A 9 -7.67 -6.49 2.28
CA LEU A 9 -8.55 -5.37 2.62
C LEU A 9 -7.72 -4.15 3.00
N ASN A 10 -6.75 -4.28 3.92
CA ASN A 10 -5.88 -3.18 4.33
C ASN A 10 -5.11 -2.57 3.13
N LYS A 11 -4.49 -3.42 2.29
CA LYS A 11 -3.75 -2.95 1.11
C LYS A 11 -4.65 -2.31 0.07
N GLY A 12 -5.82 -2.90 -0.21
CA GLY A 12 -6.77 -2.40 -1.20
C GLY A 12 -7.40 -1.05 -0.84
N ILE A 13 -7.72 -0.82 0.43
CA ILE A 13 -8.31 0.46 0.87
C ILE A 13 -7.27 1.56 1.11
N THR A 14 -5.97 1.23 1.11
CA THR A 14 -4.92 2.21 1.45
C THR A 14 -4.99 3.46 0.55
N ALA A 15 -5.29 3.31 -0.75
CA ALA A 15 -5.46 4.45 -1.65
C ALA A 15 -6.60 5.37 -1.20
N LEU A 16 -7.75 4.79 -0.84
CA LEU A 16 -8.91 5.55 -0.36
C LEU A 16 -8.62 6.26 0.97
N VAL A 17 -7.86 5.60 1.86
CA VAL A 17 -7.43 6.22 3.12
C VAL A 17 -6.53 7.43 2.87
N MET A 18 -5.53 7.31 1.99
CA MET A 18 -4.65 8.45 1.66
C MET A 18 -5.41 9.58 0.97
N LEU A 19 -6.37 9.27 0.10
CA LEU A 19 -7.23 10.29 -0.53
C LEU A 19 -8.13 10.98 0.50
N ALA A 20 -8.69 10.23 1.45
CA ALA A 20 -9.47 10.78 2.55
C ALA A 20 -8.61 11.70 3.44
N LEU A 21 -7.35 11.36 3.69
CA LEU A 21 -6.41 12.23 4.42
C LEU A 21 -6.07 13.51 3.63
N ILE A 22 -5.90 13.43 2.30
CA ILE A 22 -5.74 14.62 1.46
C ILE A 22 -6.94 15.56 1.62
N ALA A 23 -8.15 15.01 1.59
CA ALA A 23 -9.38 15.78 1.78
C ALA A 23 -9.49 16.37 3.19
N ALA A 24 -9.24 15.56 4.23
CA ALA A 24 -9.37 15.96 5.63
C ALA A 24 -8.41 17.07 6.04
N TYR A 25 -7.19 17.10 5.47
CA TYR A 25 -6.16 18.10 5.76
C TYR A 25 -5.98 19.15 4.66
N ASN A 26 -6.89 19.21 3.69
CA ASN A 26 -6.88 20.14 2.56
C ASN A 26 -5.55 20.19 1.79
N GLN A 27 -4.96 19.02 1.52
CA GLN A 27 -3.65 18.88 0.88
C GLN A 27 -3.72 18.73 -0.65
N TRP A 28 -4.77 19.27 -1.29
CA TRP A 28 -5.03 19.09 -2.72
C TRP A 28 -3.92 19.68 -3.61
N GLN A 29 -3.25 20.74 -3.17
CA GLN A 29 -2.16 21.39 -3.89
C GLN A 29 -0.77 20.87 -3.48
N ASN A 30 -0.68 19.82 -2.66
CA ASN A 30 0.59 19.25 -2.20
C ASN A 30 1.02 18.09 -3.09
N PRO A 31 2.05 18.24 -3.95
CA PRO A 31 2.51 17.16 -4.83
C PRO A 31 3.06 15.95 -4.07
N THR A 32 3.60 16.17 -2.87
CA THR A 32 4.09 15.10 -1.99
C THR A 32 2.96 14.17 -1.58
N ALA A 33 1.79 14.73 -1.26
CA ALA A 33 0.62 13.96 -0.87
C ALA A 33 0.10 13.10 -2.04
N TRP A 34 0.08 13.65 -3.25
CA TRP A 34 -0.31 12.92 -4.46
C TRP A 34 0.68 11.82 -4.85
N ILE A 35 1.99 12.07 -4.72
CA ILE A 35 3.00 11.04 -4.96
C ILE A 35 2.92 9.94 -3.91
N TYR A 36 2.67 10.28 -2.64
CA TYR A 36 2.48 9.29 -1.58
C TYR A 36 1.23 8.42 -1.84
N LEU A 37 0.12 9.03 -2.26
CA LEU A 37 -1.09 8.34 -2.72
C LEU A 37 -0.77 7.41 -3.90
N ALA A 38 -0.10 7.91 -4.94
CA ALA A 38 0.20 7.13 -6.14
C ALA A 38 1.09 5.93 -5.84
N LEU A 39 2.11 6.09 -4.98
CA LEU A 39 2.98 5.01 -4.53
C LEU A 39 2.20 3.93 -3.78
N HIS A 40 1.50 4.31 -2.71
CA HIS A 40 0.82 3.33 -1.85
C HIS A 40 -0.43 2.75 -2.51
N GLY A 41 -1.13 3.54 -3.33
CA GLY A 41 -2.29 3.08 -4.09
C GLY A 41 -1.89 2.08 -5.17
N THR A 42 -0.85 2.40 -5.94
CA THR A 42 -0.32 1.46 -6.94
C THR A 42 0.17 0.18 -6.27
N TYR A 43 0.94 0.28 -5.18
CA TYR A 43 1.36 -0.88 -4.40
C TYR A 43 0.18 -1.71 -3.88
N GLY A 44 -0.87 -1.08 -3.37
CA GLY A 44 -2.08 -1.75 -2.92
C GLY A 44 -2.77 -2.54 -4.03
N ILE A 45 -2.90 -1.95 -5.22
CA ILE A 45 -3.44 -2.63 -6.41
C ILE A 45 -2.56 -3.82 -6.79
N HIS A 46 -1.25 -3.63 -6.86
CA HIS A 46 -0.30 -4.69 -7.19
C HIS A 46 -0.39 -5.85 -6.20
N TRP A 47 -0.49 -5.54 -4.90
CA TRP A 47 -0.64 -6.53 -3.85
C TRP A 47 -1.91 -7.37 -4.02
N VAL A 48 -3.06 -6.71 -4.24
CA VAL A 48 -4.34 -7.41 -4.41
C VAL A 48 -4.31 -8.25 -5.68
N LEU A 49 -3.82 -7.70 -6.79
CA LEU A 49 -3.67 -8.43 -8.05
C LEU A 49 -2.75 -9.64 -7.90
N LYS A 50 -1.60 -9.46 -7.25
CA LYS A 50 -0.68 -10.54 -6.87
C LYS A 50 -1.40 -11.62 -6.09
N SER A 51 -2.17 -11.25 -5.07
CA SER A 51 -2.92 -12.22 -4.26
C SER A 51 -3.99 -12.98 -5.03
N LEU A 52 -4.47 -12.46 -6.17
CA LEU A 52 -5.45 -13.13 -7.03
C LEU A 52 -4.77 -14.05 -8.06
N ILE A 53 -3.66 -13.62 -8.68
CA ILE A 53 -2.99 -14.36 -9.77
C ILE A 53 -1.98 -15.38 -9.22
N TYR A 54 -1.18 -15.00 -8.22
CA TYR A 54 -0.14 -15.83 -7.61
C TYR A 54 -0.23 -15.73 -6.07
N PRO A 55 -1.20 -16.44 -5.46
CA PRO A 55 -1.45 -16.37 -4.03
C PRO A 55 -0.25 -16.79 -3.17
N ASP A 56 -0.10 -16.14 -2.03
CA ASP A 56 0.96 -16.49 -1.07
C ASP A 56 0.50 -17.59 -0.12
N LEU A 57 1.22 -18.71 -0.06
CA LEU A 57 0.88 -19.80 0.84
C LEU A 57 0.91 -19.40 2.32
N ALA A 58 1.70 -18.39 2.69
CA ALA A 58 1.74 -17.86 4.05
C ALA A 58 0.42 -17.17 4.45
N TRP A 59 -0.28 -16.55 3.49
CA TRP A 59 -1.53 -15.80 3.74
C TRP A 59 -2.80 -16.62 3.48
N GLU A 60 -2.67 -17.80 2.87
CA GLU A 60 -3.76 -18.75 2.65
C GLU A 60 -4.11 -19.59 3.88
N GLN A 61 -3.32 -19.49 4.95
CA GLN A 61 -3.54 -20.21 6.20
C GLN A 61 -4.87 -19.82 6.86
N GLU A 62 -5.50 -20.80 7.50
CA GLU A 62 -6.67 -20.57 8.33
C GLU A 62 -6.29 -19.72 9.54
N THR A 63 -7.10 -18.70 9.82
CA THR A 63 -6.94 -17.81 10.97
C THR A 63 -8.25 -17.67 11.73
N SER A 64 -8.14 -17.33 13.02
CA SER A 64 -9.27 -16.80 13.79
C SER A 64 -9.59 -15.37 13.35
N ILE A 65 -10.85 -14.97 13.55
CA ILE A 65 -11.30 -13.60 13.27
C ILE A 65 -10.55 -12.57 14.12
N TRP A 66 -10.29 -12.89 15.39
CA TRP A 66 -9.57 -12.01 16.32
C TRP A 66 -8.14 -11.76 15.86
N PHE A 67 -7.41 -12.83 15.51
CA PHE A 67 -6.06 -12.69 14.99
C PHE A 67 -6.02 -11.91 13.68
N GLY A 68 -7.02 -12.12 12.81
CA GLY A 68 -7.19 -11.36 11.58
C GLY A 68 -7.40 -9.86 11.81
N ILE A 69 -8.27 -9.48 12.76
CA ILE A 69 -8.51 -8.08 13.13
C ILE A 69 -7.24 -7.45 13.71
N VAL A 70 -6.56 -8.13 14.63
CA VAL A 70 -5.29 -7.64 15.21
C VAL A 70 -4.25 -7.43 14.11
N SER A 71 -4.13 -8.38 13.17
CA SER A 71 -3.23 -8.25 12.02
C SER A 71 -3.58 -7.06 11.14
N TRP A 72 -4.87 -6.82 10.89
CA TRP A 72 -5.35 -5.67 10.14
C TRP A 72 -5.02 -4.34 10.84
N ILE A 73 -5.25 -4.25 12.15
CA ILE A 73 -4.95 -3.04 12.94
C ILE A 73 -3.45 -2.77 12.95
N ALA A 74 -2.63 -3.81 13.16
CA ALA A 74 -1.18 -3.70 13.10
C ALA A 74 -0.71 -3.18 11.73
N LEU A 75 -1.34 -3.63 10.64
CA LEU A 75 -1.08 -3.10 9.30
C LEU A 75 -1.57 -1.65 9.13
N ALA A 76 -2.70 -1.27 9.74
CA ALA A 76 -3.21 0.09 9.68
C ALA A 76 -2.27 1.11 10.37
N LEU A 77 -1.42 0.68 11.30
CA LEU A 77 -0.37 1.54 11.87
C LEU A 77 0.64 2.02 10.81
N TYR A 78 0.81 1.30 9.69
CA TYR A 78 1.62 1.77 8.56
C TYR A 78 1.01 2.97 7.83
N TRP A 79 -0.20 3.40 8.17
CA TRP A 79 -0.76 4.65 7.67
C TRP A 79 -0.32 5.87 8.47
N ILE A 80 0.32 5.70 9.64
CA ILE A 80 0.81 6.80 10.47
C ILE A 80 1.74 7.75 9.68
N PRO A 81 2.73 7.28 8.88
CA PRO A 81 3.56 8.20 8.09
C PRO A 81 2.76 9.01 7.08
N GLY A 82 1.76 8.41 6.42
CA GLY A 82 0.83 9.14 5.55
C GLY A 82 0.06 10.19 6.34
N TRP A 83 -0.54 9.80 7.46
CA TRP A 83 -1.24 10.73 8.33
C TRP A 83 -0.35 11.91 8.79
N LEU A 84 0.90 11.66 9.19
CA LEU A 84 1.86 12.71 9.55
C LEU A 84 2.19 13.61 8.36
N LEU A 85 2.41 13.05 7.16
CA LEU A 85 2.67 13.83 5.95
C LEU A 85 1.54 14.80 5.66
N MET A 86 0.28 14.33 5.68
CA MET A 86 -0.88 15.17 5.40
C MET A 86 -1.15 16.17 6.52
N SER A 87 -1.05 15.75 7.79
CA SER A 87 -1.35 16.61 8.95
C SER A 87 -0.31 17.70 9.20
N LEU A 88 0.95 17.45 8.87
CA LEU A 88 2.04 18.43 8.98
C LEU A 88 2.24 19.24 7.69
N ALA A 89 1.40 19.02 6.66
CA ALA A 89 1.57 19.61 5.33
C ALA A 89 3.01 19.47 4.80
N ALA A 90 3.58 18.27 4.94
CA ALA A 90 4.99 18.05 4.60
C ALA A 90 5.21 18.16 3.07
N HIS A 91 6.30 18.83 2.69
CA HIS A 91 6.72 18.98 1.29
C HIS A 91 8.10 18.34 1.08
N ALA A 92 8.17 17.33 0.22
CA ALA A 92 9.44 16.74 -0.17
C ALA A 92 10.11 17.56 -1.30
N PRO A 93 11.45 17.63 -1.32
CA PRO A 93 12.18 18.23 -2.43
C PRO A 93 11.89 17.55 -3.78
N ALA A 94 11.95 18.31 -4.87
CA ALA A 94 11.65 17.80 -6.21
C ALA A 94 12.47 16.56 -6.60
N GLY A 95 13.75 16.49 -6.20
CA GLY A 95 14.59 15.31 -6.42
C GLY A 95 14.00 14.04 -5.78
N THR A 96 13.59 14.12 -4.52
CA THR A 96 12.95 13.00 -3.79
C THR A 96 11.64 12.58 -4.46
N LEU A 97 10.83 13.53 -4.92
CA LEU A 97 9.60 13.27 -5.65
C LEU A 97 9.86 12.56 -6.98
N ALA A 98 10.90 12.95 -7.72
CA ALA A 98 11.30 12.32 -8.97
C ALA A 98 11.78 10.87 -8.76
N TYR A 99 12.56 10.61 -7.71
CA TYR A 99 12.97 9.24 -7.35
C TYR A 99 11.77 8.39 -6.95
N ALA A 100 10.90 8.91 -6.08
CA ALA A 100 9.67 8.26 -5.65
C ALA A 100 8.79 7.85 -6.85
N TYR A 101 8.63 8.74 -7.83
CA TYR A 101 7.87 8.46 -9.05
C TYR A 101 8.44 7.27 -9.85
N GLN A 102 9.76 7.09 -9.92
CA GLN A 102 10.37 5.98 -10.66
C GLN A 102 10.02 4.61 -10.05
N PHE A 103 9.91 4.53 -8.72
CA PHE A 103 9.54 3.28 -8.04
C PHE A 103 8.12 2.81 -8.36
N ILE A 104 7.22 3.71 -8.78
CA ILE A 104 5.87 3.35 -9.24
C ILE A 104 5.94 2.40 -10.46
N PHE A 105 6.93 2.57 -11.35
CA PHE A 105 7.07 1.77 -12.58
C PHE A 105 7.88 0.49 -12.39
N LEU A 106 8.82 0.49 -11.44
CA LEU A 106 9.74 -0.63 -11.23
C LEU A 106 9.16 -1.76 -10.35
N GLY A 107 8.04 -1.51 -9.66
CA GLY A 107 7.49 -2.38 -8.63
C GLY A 107 6.94 -3.75 -9.08
N PHE A 108 6.86 -4.05 -10.39
CA PHE A 108 6.35 -5.34 -10.88
C PHE A 108 7.42 -6.43 -11.05
N SER A 109 8.69 -6.06 -11.23
CA SER A 109 9.73 -7.00 -11.67
C SER A 109 10.23 -7.95 -10.57
N SER A 110 10.12 -7.55 -9.30
CA SER A 110 10.63 -8.33 -8.16
C SER A 110 9.64 -9.38 -7.64
N THR A 111 8.37 -9.33 -8.03
CA THR A 111 7.29 -10.20 -7.51
C THR A 111 6.93 -11.37 -8.43
N LEU A 112 7.62 -11.53 -9.56
CA LEU A 112 7.46 -12.71 -10.41
C LEU A 112 7.86 -13.97 -9.61
N PRO A 113 7.01 -15.02 -9.58
CA PRO A 113 7.36 -16.30 -9.00
C PRO A 113 8.71 -16.81 -9.54
N ALA A 114 9.49 -17.49 -8.70
CA ALA A 114 10.76 -18.10 -9.13
C ALA A 114 10.59 -19.02 -10.35
N THR A 115 9.39 -19.57 -10.57
CA THR A 115 9.02 -20.34 -11.76
C THR A 115 9.12 -19.58 -13.09
N PHE A 116 9.06 -18.24 -13.09
CA PHE A 116 9.28 -17.41 -14.30
C PHE A 116 10.71 -16.88 -14.44
N LYS A 117 11.57 -17.06 -13.43
CA LYS A 117 12.98 -16.65 -13.51
C LYS A 117 13.87 -17.68 -14.22
N ASN A 118 13.33 -18.87 -14.50
CA ASN A 118 14.04 -20.01 -15.09
C ASN A 118 13.45 -20.46 -16.45
N MET A 119 12.58 -19.66 -17.08
CA MET A 119 12.16 -19.81 -18.48
C MET A 119 12.90 -18.78 -19.34
#